data_AF-A0A3R9KAQ4-F1
#
_entry.id   AF-A0A3R9KAQ4-F1
#
_cell.length_a   1.000
_cell.length_b   1.000
_cell.length_c   1.000
_cell.angle_alpha   90.00
_cell.angle_beta   90.00
_cell.angle_gamma   90.00
#
_symmetry.space_group_name_H-M   'P 1'
#
loop_
_entity.id
_entity.type
_entity.pdbx_description
1 polymer ?
#
loop_
_entity_poly.entity_id
_entity_poly.type
_entity_poly.pdbx_seq_one_letter_code
_entity_poly.pdbx_strand_id
1 'polypeptide(L)' 'MSFIAQDFKKLNIITVLEGRTQTIIRNYFLRYERAVRCQVKIITMNMFSPYYGLG' A
#
# COMPACT_ATOMS: atom_id res chain seq x y z
N MET A 1 1.45 -4.05 -11.86
CA MET A 1 0.84 -2.95 -11.10
C MET A 1 1.71 -2.72 -9.91
N SER A 2 1.94 -1.44 -9.68
CA SER A 2 2.79 -0.92 -8.64
C SER A 2 1.89 -0.33 -7.56
N PHE A 3 2.32 -0.41 -6.31
CA PHE A 3 1.64 0.22 -5.20
C PHE A 3 2.15 1.66 -5.07
N ILE A 4 1.24 2.63 -5.01
CA ILE A 4 1.61 4.05 -4.90
C ILE A 4 1.14 4.54 -3.53
N ALA A 5 2.07 5.07 -2.73
CA ALA A 5 1.74 5.80 -1.53
C ALA A 5 1.70 7.30 -1.86
N GLN A 6 0.68 8.00 -1.37
CA GLN A 6 0.46 9.40 -1.65
C GLN A 6 0.14 10.15 -0.36
N ASP A 7 0.58 11.39 -0.28
CA ASP A 7 0.21 12.29 0.81
C ASP A 7 -1.27 12.66 0.69
N PHE A 8 -2.03 12.47 1.78
CA PHE A 8 -3.47 12.70 1.79
C PHE A 8 -3.85 14.18 1.57
N LYS A 9 -3.03 15.14 2.02
CA LYS A 9 -3.37 16.57 1.97
C LYS A 9 -2.86 17.24 0.69
N LYS A 10 -1.64 16.92 0.28
CA LYS A 10 -0.95 17.57 -0.84
C LYS A 10 -1.06 16.77 -2.13
N LEU A 11 -1.57 15.53 -2.06
CA LEU A 11 -1.67 14.63 -3.21
C LEU A 11 -0.31 14.33 -3.87
N ASN A 12 0.80 14.53 -3.15
CA ASN A 12 2.13 14.22 -3.66
C ASN A 12 2.42 12.74 -3.53
N ILE A 13 3.02 12.14 -4.54
CA ILE A 13 3.47 10.74 -4.49
C ILE A 13 4.67 10.66 -3.52
N ILE A 14 4.55 9.81 -2.50
CA ILE A 14 5.58 9.56 -1.50
C ILE A 14 6.50 8.43 -1.96
N THR A 15 5.90 7.36 -2.50
CA THR A 15 6.66 6.21 -3.00
C THR A 15 5.89 5.42 -4.04
N VAL A 16 6.63 4.74 -4.91
CA VAL A 16 6.12 3.73 -5.83
C VAL A 16 6.84 2.43 -5.51
N LEU A 17 6.10 1.43 -5.04
CA LEU A 17 6.61 0.09 -4.78
C LEU A 17 6.28 -0.81 -5.96
N GLU A 18 7.31 -1.46 -6.50
CA GLU A 18 7.12 -2.50 -7.49
C GLU A 18 6.64 -3.79 -6.80
N GLY A 19 5.53 -4.34 -7.31
CA GLY A 19 4.91 -5.55 -6.77
C GLY A 19 3.60 -5.28 -6.03
N ARG A 20 2.65 -6.21 -6.19
CA ARG A 20 1.27 -6.13 -5.65
C ARG A 20 1.05 -6.98 -4.41
N THR A 21 2.06 -7.69 -3.92
CA THR A 21 1.86 -8.68 -2.85
C THR A 21 1.69 -7.98 -1.51
N GLN A 22 0.76 -8.50 -0.70
CA GLN A 22 0.51 -7.99 0.65
C GLN A 22 1.79 -7.98 1.50
N THR A 23 2.69 -8.95 1.28
CA THR A 23 3.99 -9.05 1.95
C THR A 23 4.90 -7.86 1.65
N ILE A 24 5.00 -7.41 0.39
CA ILE A 24 5.84 -6.26 0.01
C ILE A 24 5.30 -4.98 0.66
N ILE A 25 3.99 -4.77 0.59
CA ILE A 25 3.33 -3.59 1.18
C ILE A 25 3.49 -3.60 2.70
N ARG A 26 3.23 -4.75 3.35
CA ARG A 26 3.40 -4.92 4.81
C ARG A 26 4.85 -4.67 5.25
N ASN A 27 5.83 -5.23 4.54
CA ASN A 27 7.24 -5.06 4.87
C ASN A 27 7.69 -3.61 4.72
N TYR A 28 7.15 -2.88 3.74
CA TYR A 28 7.40 -1.44 3.61
C TYR A 28 6.92 -0.66 4.85
N PHE A 29 5.68 -0.88 5.29
CA PHE A 29 5.15 -0.19 6.46
C PHE A 29 5.84 -0.61 7.77
N LEU A 30 6.26 -1.87 7.91
CA LEU A 30 6.95 -2.37 9.11
C LEU A 30 8.30 -1.71 9.39
N ARG A 31 8.91 -1.04 8.40
CA ARG A 31 10.13 -0.24 8.60
C ARG A 31 9.88 1.02 9.43
N TYR A 32 8.63 1.46 9.53
CA TYR A 32 8.24 2.64 10.27
C TYR A 32 7.73 2.26 11.67
N GLU A 33 8.03 3.12 12.64
CA GLU A 33 7.50 3.00 13.98
C GLU A 33 5.98 2.93 14.00
N ARG A 34 5.43 2.26 15.01
CA ARG A 34 3.98 2.11 15.16
C ARG A 34 3.25 3.44 15.16
N ALA A 35 3.82 4.48 15.79
CA ALA A 35 3.23 5.82 15.83
C ALA A 35 3.02 6.40 14.42
N VAL A 36 3.97 6.19 13.50
CA VAL A 36 3.89 6.63 12.12
C VAL A 36 2.88 5.77 11.34
N ARG A 37 2.89 4.45 11.55
CA ARG A 37 1.92 3.54 10.89
C ARG A 37 0.47 3.87 11.26
N CYS A 38 0.20 4.27 12.50
CA CYS A 38 -1.14 4.67 12.95
C CYS A 38 -1.64 5.98 12.33
N GLN A 39 -0.79 6.74 11.62
CA GLN A 39 -1.20 7.95 10.89
C GLN A 39 -1.75 7.64 9.49
N VAL A 40 -1.56 6.43 8.98
CA VAL A 40 -2.12 6.00 7.69
C VAL A 40 -3.64 5.91 7.82
N LYS A 41 -4.35 6.79 7.11
CA LYS A 41 -5.82 6.88 7.21
C LYS A 41 -6.56 5.91 6.30
N ILE A 42 -6.08 5.74 5.07
CA ILE A 42 -6.72 4.91 4.05
C ILE A 42 -5.61 4.22 3.26
N ILE A 43 -5.78 2.92 3.02
CA ILE A 43 -4.97 2.16 2.06
C ILE A 43 -5.91 1.71 0.95
N THR A 44 -5.79 2.33 -0.22
CA THR A 44 -6.54 1.92 -1.41
C THR A 44 -5.66 1.00 -2.24
N MET A 45 -5.95 -0.29 -2.20
CA MET A 45 -5.41 -1.24 -3.17
C MET A 45 -6.44 -1.47 -4.26
N ASN A 46 -6.01 -1.46 -5.52
CA ASN A 46 -6.85 -1.92 -6.62
C ASN A 46 -7.04 -3.45 -6.47
N MET A 47 -8.16 -3.84 -5.86
CA MET A 47 -8.57 -5.24 -5.72
C MET A 47 -9.29 -5.74 -6.98
N PHE A 48 -8.85 -5.32 -8.19
CA PHE A 48 -9.43 -5.82 -9.43
C PHE A 48 -9.21 -7.34 -9.51
N SER A 49 -10.32 -8.07 -9.41
CA SER A 49 -10.38 -9.53 -9.36
C SER A 49 -10.01 -10.11 -10.72
N PRO A 50 -8.98 -10.96 -10.74
CA PRO A 50 -9.24 -12.36 -11.03
C PRO A 50 -8.71 -13.29 -9.92
N TYR A 51 -8.50 -12.76 -8.71
CA TYR A 51 -7.90 -13.50 -7.59
C TYR A 51 -8.87 -14.43 -6.83
N TYR A 52 -10.15 -14.47 -7.21
CA TYR A 52 -11.06 -15.57 -6.87
C TYR A 52 -11.05 -16.66 -7.96
N GLY A 53 -9.90 -16.87 -8.58
CA GLY A 53 -9.69 -18.00 -9.48
C GLY A 53 -9.82 -19.31 -8.72
N LEU A 54 -11.03 -19.86 -8.75
CA LEU A 54 -11.35 -21.29 -8.81
C LEU A 54 -10.26 -22.20 -8.25
N GLY A 55 -10.37 -22.50 -6.96
CA GLY A 55 -9.88 -23.73 -6.34
C GLY A 55 -11.08 -24.49 -5.82
#